data_AF-A0AAV9B984-F1
#
_entry.id   AF-A0AAV9B984-F1
#
_cell.length_a   1.000
_cell.length_b   1.000
_cell.length_c   1.000
_cell.angle_alpha   90.00
_cell.angle_beta   90.00
_cell.angle_gamma   90.00
#
_symmetry.space_group_name_H-M   'P 1'
#
loop_
_entity.id
_entity.type
_entity.pdbx_description
1 polymer ?
#
loop_
_entity_poly.entity_id
_entity_poly.type
_entity_poly.pdbx_seq_one_letter_code
_entity_poly.pdbx_strand_id
1 'polypeptide(L)'
;MSTAEVANGGNAKAAAGRLVSIYSEVQTSRIDHPLPLPSVLRSPFKVGDGPKSSAAGNPDEIAKLFPNLFGQPSATLVPTAAPPSEMSQKLKIGVVLSGGQAPGGHNVICGMFDYLQDRVKGSTLFGFKGGPAGIMRGKYVELTADYVYPYRNQGGFDMIRSGRDKIETPEQFKQAEETALRLDLDGLVVIGGDDSNTNACLLAENFRSKNMKTRVIGCPKTIDGDLKCKEVPTSFGFDTACKIYSEMIGNVMVDARSTGKYYHFVRLMGRAASHITLECALQTHPNVTIIGEEPRFPLLLKQRQTKAYPLHFGITKLITPELIKVGNLAAPVEEWTVGGTALTSLMDVERRHGKFKPVIKKAMVELEGAPFKKFASMRDEWAIKNRYISPGPIQFSGPASNDINHTLLLELGAQA
;
A
#
# COMPACT_ATOMS: atom_id res chain seq x y z
N MET A 1 0.95 0.82 34.95
CA MET A 1 0.64 -0.50 35.56
C MET A 1 0.61 -1.54 34.45
N SER A 2 0.98 -2.80 34.73
CA SER A 2 1.02 -3.85 33.70
C SER A 2 -0.36 -4.50 33.54
N THR A 3 -1.02 -4.26 32.40
CA THR A 3 -2.18 -5.06 31.98
C THR A 3 -1.69 -6.25 31.16
N ALA A 4 -1.66 -7.44 31.76
CA ALA A 4 -1.35 -8.66 31.03
C ALA A 4 -2.40 -8.90 29.93
N GLU A 5 -1.99 -8.89 28.66
CA GLU A 5 -2.86 -9.31 27.55
C GLU A 5 -3.12 -10.82 27.68
N VAL A 6 -4.23 -11.18 28.32
CA VAL A 6 -4.63 -12.57 28.57
C VAL A 6 -4.71 -13.34 27.25
N ALA A 7 -3.92 -14.39 27.13
CA ALA A 7 -3.98 -15.33 26.02
C ALA A 7 -5.16 -16.28 26.21
N ASN A 8 -6.37 -15.84 25.85
CA ASN A 8 -7.57 -16.66 25.87
C ASN A 8 -8.28 -16.62 24.51
N GLY A 9 -8.48 -17.79 23.91
CA GLY A 9 -9.49 -18.02 22.86
C GLY A 9 -10.89 -18.12 23.48
N GLY A 10 -11.29 -17.09 24.23
CA GLY A 10 -12.54 -17.03 24.98
C GLY A 10 -13.59 -16.17 24.27
N ASN A 11 -14.85 -16.60 24.30
CA ASN A 11 -15.95 -16.06 23.48
C ASN A 11 -16.52 -14.71 23.97
N ALA A 12 -15.67 -13.83 24.51
CA ALA A 12 -16.05 -12.46 24.88
C ALA A 12 -15.89 -11.54 23.66
N LYS A 13 -16.95 -10.80 23.31
CA LYS A 13 -16.85 -9.73 22.30
C LYS A 13 -15.72 -8.76 22.70
N ALA A 14 -14.67 -8.70 21.89
CA ALA A 14 -13.62 -7.71 22.10
C ALA A 14 -14.20 -6.31 21.85
N ALA A 15 -14.01 -5.40 22.81
CA ALA A 15 -14.34 -3.99 22.60
C ALA A 15 -13.33 -3.34 21.64
N ALA A 16 -13.77 -2.36 20.85
CA ALA A 16 -12.87 -1.51 20.10
C ALA A 16 -11.97 -0.71 21.05
N GLY A 17 -10.72 -0.47 20.66
CA GLY A 17 -9.78 0.41 21.37
C GLY A 17 -10.08 1.90 21.25
N ARG A 18 -11.25 2.29 20.69
CA ARG A 18 -11.68 3.66 20.48
C ARG A 18 -13.16 3.83 20.86
N LEU A 19 -13.50 5.01 21.36
CA LEU A 19 -14.85 5.42 21.71
C LEU A 19 -15.27 6.60 20.83
N VAL A 20 -16.38 6.47 20.10
CA VAL A 20 -16.87 7.53 19.20
C VAL A 20 -17.39 8.74 19.98
N SER A 21 -17.83 8.55 21.23
CA SER A 21 -18.32 9.61 22.12
C SER A 21 -17.28 10.64 22.56
N ILE A 22 -16.00 10.46 22.21
CA ILE A 22 -14.91 11.43 22.46
C ILE A 22 -14.27 11.94 21.16
N TYR A 23 -14.92 11.72 20.01
CA TYR A 23 -14.42 12.18 18.72
C TYR A 23 -14.66 13.68 18.53
N SER A 24 -13.69 14.36 17.91
CA SER A 24 -13.87 15.74 17.45
C SER A 24 -14.97 15.86 16.40
N GLU A 25 -15.48 17.06 16.17
CA GLU A 25 -16.52 17.34 15.16
C GLU A 25 -16.11 16.85 13.76
N VAL A 26 -14.84 17.05 13.38
CA VAL A 26 -14.28 16.54 12.10
C VAL A 26 -14.27 15.01 12.08
N GLN A 27 -13.83 14.34 13.13
CA GLN A 27 -13.84 12.87 13.16
C GLN A 27 -15.26 12.30 13.11
N THR A 28 -16.20 12.95 13.80
CA THR A 28 -17.61 12.55 13.86
C THR A 28 -18.30 12.78 12.51
N SER A 29 -18.15 13.95 11.90
CA SER A 29 -18.69 14.22 10.54
C SER A 29 -18.08 13.35 9.44
N ARG A 30 -16.88 12.77 9.66
CA ARG A 30 -16.23 11.85 8.73
C ARG A 30 -16.54 10.37 8.98
N ILE A 31 -17.04 9.94 10.14
CA ILE A 31 -17.18 8.50 10.46
C ILE A 31 -18.16 7.78 9.51
N ASP A 32 -19.30 8.41 9.24
CA ASP A 32 -20.37 7.90 8.38
C ASP A 32 -20.31 8.45 6.94
N HIS A 33 -19.25 9.20 6.59
CA HIS A 33 -19.12 9.77 5.26
C HIS A 33 -18.93 8.67 4.20
N PRO A 34 -19.83 8.57 3.20
CA PRO A 34 -19.75 7.54 2.18
C PRO A 34 -18.55 7.78 1.26
N LEU A 35 -17.83 6.72 0.94
CA LEU A 35 -16.74 6.75 -0.03
C LEU A 35 -17.26 6.35 -1.41
N PRO A 36 -16.90 7.06 -2.48
CA PRO A 36 -17.19 6.60 -3.83
C PRO A 36 -16.41 5.30 -4.12
N LEU A 37 -17.05 4.39 -4.84
CA LEU A 37 -16.44 3.11 -5.26
C LEU A 37 -16.37 3.00 -6.79
N PRO A 38 -15.33 2.38 -7.36
CA PRO A 38 -15.28 2.01 -8.77
C PRO A 38 -16.58 1.36 -9.25
N SER A 39 -17.08 1.78 -10.42
CA SER A 39 -18.39 1.32 -10.96
C SER A 39 -18.51 -0.20 -11.02
N VAL A 40 -17.42 -0.88 -11.37
CA VAL A 40 -17.31 -2.35 -11.42
C VAL A 40 -17.60 -3.05 -10.09
N LEU A 41 -17.41 -2.39 -8.93
CA LEU A 41 -17.70 -2.96 -7.60
C LEU A 41 -19.17 -2.74 -7.16
N ARG A 42 -19.89 -1.83 -7.83
CA ARG A 42 -21.32 -1.54 -7.55
C ARG A 42 -22.24 -2.63 -8.10
N SER A 43 -21.83 -3.27 -9.20
CA SER A 43 -22.54 -4.35 -9.90
C SER A 43 -21.87 -5.72 -9.71
N PRO A 44 -22.50 -6.84 -10.12
CA PRO A 44 -21.81 -8.12 -10.25
C PRO A 44 -20.64 -8.03 -11.24
N PHE A 45 -19.50 -8.61 -10.87
CA PHE A 45 -18.30 -8.69 -11.69
C PHE A 45 -17.75 -10.12 -11.75
N LYS A 46 -16.91 -10.38 -12.75
CA LYS A 46 -16.05 -11.56 -12.85
C LYS A 46 -14.58 -11.13 -12.89
N VAL A 47 -13.68 -12.01 -12.45
CA VAL A 47 -12.25 -11.83 -12.65
C VAL A 47 -11.92 -12.30 -14.07
N GLY A 48 -11.28 -11.46 -14.88
CA GLY A 48 -10.72 -11.81 -16.17
C GLY A 48 -9.19 -11.77 -16.16
N ASP A 49 -8.55 -12.75 -16.80
CA ASP A 49 -7.09 -12.78 -16.97
C ASP A 49 -6.63 -11.57 -17.80
N GLY A 50 -5.57 -10.92 -17.32
CA GLY A 50 -4.83 -9.86 -18.01
C GLY A 50 -3.54 -10.39 -18.65
N PRO A 51 -2.60 -9.50 -19.04
CA PRO A 51 -1.29 -9.91 -19.54
C PRO A 51 -0.53 -10.77 -18.51
N LYS A 52 0.25 -11.73 -19.01
CA LYS A 52 1.22 -12.50 -18.23
C LYS A 52 2.29 -11.59 -17.64
N SER A 53 2.66 -11.85 -16.40
CA SER A 53 3.73 -11.12 -15.72
C SER A 53 5.10 -11.80 -15.85
N SER A 54 6.15 -11.02 -15.57
CA SER A 54 7.51 -11.48 -15.30
C SER A 54 8.12 -10.55 -14.25
N ALA A 55 9.24 -10.96 -13.63
CA ALA A 55 9.85 -10.23 -12.53
C ALA A 55 10.49 -8.89 -12.95
N ALA A 56 10.56 -7.94 -12.01
CA ALA A 56 11.20 -6.63 -12.18
C ALA A 56 12.74 -6.69 -12.25
N GLY A 57 13.33 -7.85 -11.95
CA GLY A 57 14.70 -8.22 -12.26
C GLY A 57 14.96 -9.71 -12.01
N ASN A 58 16.04 -10.23 -12.60
CA ASN A 58 16.52 -11.61 -12.44
C ASN A 58 15.41 -12.68 -12.54
N PRO A 59 14.62 -12.72 -13.64
CA PRO A 59 13.42 -13.55 -13.74
C PRO A 59 13.71 -15.05 -13.56
N ASP A 60 14.85 -15.55 -14.03
CA ASP A 60 15.22 -16.97 -13.89
C ASP A 60 15.49 -17.37 -12.43
N GLU A 61 15.99 -16.47 -11.59
CA GLU A 61 16.18 -16.71 -10.16
C GLU A 61 14.85 -16.58 -9.39
N ILE A 62 14.01 -15.61 -9.77
CA ILE A 62 12.65 -15.50 -9.20
C ILE A 62 11.80 -16.72 -9.60
N ALA A 63 11.93 -17.27 -10.81
CA ALA A 63 11.25 -18.51 -11.22
C ALA A 63 11.69 -19.74 -10.41
N LYS A 64 12.97 -19.83 -10.04
CA LYS A 64 13.49 -20.91 -9.15
C LYS A 64 13.01 -20.75 -7.70
N LEU A 65 12.85 -19.51 -7.23
CA LEU A 65 12.41 -19.21 -5.87
C LEU A 65 10.89 -19.28 -5.68
N PHE A 66 10.13 -19.07 -6.75
CA PHE A 66 8.67 -19.03 -6.75
C PHE A 66 8.04 -19.94 -7.83
N PRO A 67 8.37 -21.25 -7.87
CA PRO A 67 7.94 -22.14 -8.94
C PRO A 67 6.42 -22.33 -9.03
N ASN A 68 5.66 -22.04 -7.97
CA ASN A 68 4.20 -22.11 -7.98
C ASN A 68 3.51 -20.75 -8.20
N LEU A 69 4.25 -19.63 -8.19
CA LEU A 69 3.71 -18.26 -8.38
C LEU A 69 4.33 -17.47 -9.55
N PHE A 70 5.39 -17.97 -10.18
CA PHE A 70 6.01 -17.26 -11.30
C PHE A 70 5.15 -17.33 -12.57
N GLY A 71 5.20 -16.28 -13.40
CA GLY A 71 4.47 -16.23 -14.68
C GLY A 71 2.95 -16.11 -14.57
N GLN A 72 2.41 -15.89 -13.36
CA GLN A 72 0.98 -15.60 -13.15
C GLN A 72 0.51 -14.46 -14.07
N PRO A 73 -0.72 -14.53 -14.63
CA PRO A 73 -1.34 -13.37 -15.24
C PRO A 73 -1.64 -12.30 -14.18
N SER A 74 -1.61 -11.04 -14.58
CA SER A 74 -2.41 -10.04 -13.87
C SER A 74 -3.90 -10.34 -14.06
N ALA A 75 -4.79 -9.70 -13.32
CA ALA A 75 -6.22 -9.80 -13.58
C ALA A 75 -6.93 -8.45 -13.49
N THR A 76 -8.10 -8.38 -14.11
CA THR A 76 -8.96 -7.19 -14.15
C THR A 76 -10.39 -7.61 -13.81
N LEU A 77 -11.10 -6.81 -13.02
CA LEU A 77 -12.52 -7.02 -12.78
C LEU A 77 -13.32 -6.52 -13.98
N VAL A 78 -14.24 -7.35 -14.47
CA VAL A 78 -15.10 -7.05 -15.63
C VAL A 78 -16.56 -7.22 -15.21
N PRO A 79 -17.45 -6.25 -15.48
CA PRO A 79 -18.88 -6.40 -15.18
C PRO A 79 -19.51 -7.66 -15.81
N THR A 80 -20.53 -8.21 -15.17
CA THR A 80 -21.33 -9.34 -15.66
C THR A 80 -22.81 -9.15 -15.32
N ALA A 81 -23.70 -9.69 -16.16
CA ALA A 81 -25.15 -9.57 -15.97
C ALA A 81 -25.68 -10.37 -14.76
N ALA A 82 -24.94 -11.40 -14.33
CA ALA A 82 -25.27 -12.23 -13.17
C ALA A 82 -23.99 -12.53 -12.35
N PRO A 83 -24.08 -12.61 -11.01
CA PRO A 83 -22.94 -12.98 -10.17
C PRO A 83 -22.47 -14.43 -10.46
N PRO A 84 -21.16 -14.71 -10.38
CA PRO A 84 -20.65 -16.07 -10.46
C PRO A 84 -21.32 -17.00 -9.44
N SER A 85 -21.65 -18.23 -9.86
CA SER A 85 -22.31 -19.24 -9.01
C SER A 85 -21.54 -19.59 -7.74
N GLU A 86 -20.21 -19.43 -7.74
CA GLU A 86 -19.33 -19.70 -6.59
C GLU A 86 -19.44 -18.65 -5.47
N MET A 87 -20.04 -17.48 -5.72
CA MET A 87 -20.23 -16.39 -4.74
C MET A 87 -21.14 -16.77 -3.55
N SER A 88 -21.78 -17.94 -3.57
CA SER A 88 -22.65 -18.42 -2.50
C SER A 88 -21.90 -19.01 -1.29
N GLN A 89 -20.59 -19.19 -1.36
CA GLN A 89 -19.81 -19.76 -0.26
C GLN A 89 -19.35 -18.70 0.75
N LYS A 90 -19.55 -18.97 2.04
CA LYS A 90 -19.04 -18.14 3.14
C LYS A 90 -17.52 -18.23 3.21
N LEU A 91 -16.85 -17.09 3.37
CA LEU A 91 -15.39 -16.98 3.42
C LEU A 91 -14.89 -16.68 4.82
N LYS A 92 -13.73 -17.24 5.18
CA LYS A 92 -12.94 -16.89 6.37
C LYS A 92 -11.67 -16.18 5.92
N ILE A 93 -11.62 -14.86 6.13
CA ILE A 93 -10.52 -14.01 5.67
C ILE A 93 -9.71 -13.52 6.88
N GLY A 94 -8.39 -13.65 6.82
CA GLY A 94 -7.47 -12.98 7.72
C GLY A 94 -6.99 -11.64 7.16
N VAL A 95 -6.65 -10.67 8.01
CA VAL A 95 -6.02 -9.41 7.61
C VAL A 95 -4.90 -8.99 8.57
N VAL A 96 -3.80 -8.47 8.01
CA VAL A 96 -2.59 -8.04 8.73
C VAL A 96 -2.22 -6.62 8.34
N LEU A 97 -2.10 -5.71 9.31
CA LEU A 97 -1.45 -4.40 9.12
C LEU A 97 0.05 -4.53 9.36
N SER A 98 0.88 -4.31 8.34
CA SER A 98 2.32 -4.56 8.36
C SER A 98 3.15 -3.32 8.02
N GLY A 99 4.29 -3.17 8.70
CA GLY A 99 5.17 -2.01 8.57
C GLY A 99 4.72 -0.80 9.39
N GLY A 100 5.26 0.37 9.04
CA GLY A 100 4.82 1.65 9.59
C GLY A 100 3.45 2.06 9.02
N GLN A 101 2.65 2.74 9.83
CA GLN A 101 1.30 3.18 9.47
C GLN A 101 1.26 4.06 8.21
N ALA A 102 0.09 4.12 7.57
CA ALA A 102 -0.21 5.02 6.47
C ALA A 102 -1.69 5.42 6.54
N PRO A 103 -2.08 6.67 6.22
CA PRO A 103 -3.49 7.07 6.14
C PRO A 103 -4.29 6.16 5.20
N GLY A 104 -5.51 5.78 5.60
CA GLY A 104 -6.39 4.89 4.83
C GLY A 104 -6.32 3.40 5.16
N GLY A 105 -5.40 2.92 6.01
CA GLY A 105 -5.30 1.49 6.32
C GLY A 105 -6.53 0.88 7.00
N HIS A 106 -7.21 1.65 7.87
CA HIS A 106 -8.51 1.25 8.40
C HIS A 106 -9.58 1.12 7.32
N ASN A 107 -9.57 2.00 6.30
CA ASN A 107 -10.55 1.96 5.21
C ASN A 107 -10.39 0.73 4.31
N VAL A 108 -9.18 0.19 4.13
CA VAL A 108 -8.98 -1.10 3.46
C VAL A 108 -9.69 -2.22 4.23
N ILE A 109 -9.56 -2.25 5.57
CA ILE A 109 -10.23 -3.24 6.42
C ILE A 109 -11.75 -3.03 6.43
N CYS A 110 -12.22 -1.76 6.46
CA CYS A 110 -13.65 -1.45 6.37
C CYS A 110 -14.25 -1.92 5.05
N GLY A 111 -13.63 -1.60 3.90
CA GLY A 111 -14.11 -2.04 2.59
C GLY A 111 -14.10 -3.56 2.42
N MET A 112 -13.11 -4.26 3.00
CA MET A 112 -13.13 -5.73 3.08
C MET A 112 -14.30 -6.24 3.94
N PHE A 113 -14.53 -5.66 5.10
CA PHE A 113 -15.62 -6.03 6.00
C PHE A 113 -16.98 -5.82 5.34
N ASP A 114 -17.20 -4.64 4.76
CA ASP A 114 -18.45 -4.26 4.09
C ASP A 114 -18.73 -5.17 2.90
N TYR A 115 -17.74 -5.45 2.04
CA TYR A 115 -17.90 -6.41 0.95
C TYR A 115 -18.31 -7.81 1.44
N LEU A 116 -17.70 -8.30 2.52
CA LEU A 116 -18.02 -9.61 3.08
C LEU A 116 -19.43 -9.65 3.71
N GLN A 117 -19.89 -8.57 4.35
CA GLN A 117 -21.25 -8.51 4.91
C GLN A 117 -22.34 -8.27 3.86
N ASP A 118 -22.07 -7.50 2.81
CA ASP A 118 -23.07 -7.18 1.78
C ASP A 118 -23.18 -8.25 0.71
N ARG A 119 -22.04 -8.77 0.22
CA ARG A 119 -21.98 -9.68 -0.94
C ARG A 119 -21.82 -11.15 -0.57
N VAL A 120 -21.27 -11.48 0.59
CA VAL A 120 -20.87 -12.86 0.96
C VAL A 120 -21.36 -13.23 2.37
N LYS A 121 -22.66 -13.03 2.61
CA LYS A 121 -23.29 -13.04 3.96
C LYS A 121 -22.97 -14.26 4.81
N GLY A 122 -22.52 -13.99 6.04
CA GLY A 122 -22.06 -15.01 6.99
C GLY A 122 -20.58 -15.38 6.85
N SER A 123 -19.81 -14.59 6.10
CA SER A 123 -18.33 -14.61 6.11
C SER A 123 -17.76 -13.96 7.38
N THR A 124 -16.57 -14.40 7.78
CA THR A 124 -15.85 -13.92 8.98
C THR A 124 -14.54 -13.24 8.60
N LEU A 125 -14.21 -12.13 9.26
CA LEU A 125 -12.96 -11.38 9.07
C LEU A 125 -12.14 -11.36 10.36
N PHE A 126 -10.92 -11.90 10.33
CA PHE A 126 -10.01 -11.98 11.47
C PHE A 126 -8.86 -10.98 11.33
N GLY A 127 -8.77 -10.02 12.25
CA GLY A 127 -7.68 -9.06 12.32
C GLY A 127 -6.51 -9.56 13.18
N PHE A 128 -5.37 -9.84 12.57
CA PHE A 128 -4.16 -10.33 13.27
C PHE A 128 -3.42 -9.19 13.97
N LYS A 129 -3.18 -9.35 15.28
CA LYS A 129 -2.71 -8.27 16.14
C LYS A 129 -1.19 -8.07 16.08
N GLY A 130 -0.76 -6.83 15.85
CA GLY A 130 0.66 -6.44 15.87
C GLY A 130 1.46 -6.95 14.67
N GLY A 131 0.87 -6.94 13.47
CA GLY A 131 1.55 -7.30 12.22
C GLY A 131 1.79 -8.81 12.02
N PRO A 132 2.82 -9.20 11.24
CA PRO A 132 3.01 -10.60 10.81
C PRO A 132 3.19 -11.59 11.97
N ALA A 133 3.74 -11.17 13.11
CA ALA A 133 3.81 -12.01 14.30
C ALA A 133 2.47 -12.16 15.04
N GLY A 134 1.39 -11.53 14.56
CA GLY A 134 0.01 -11.85 14.91
C GLY A 134 -0.42 -13.21 14.34
N ILE A 135 -0.22 -13.45 13.03
CA ILE A 135 -0.55 -14.75 12.41
C ILE A 135 0.38 -15.87 12.91
N MET A 136 1.69 -15.64 13.00
CA MET A 136 2.62 -16.67 13.51
C MET A 136 2.27 -17.11 14.96
N ARG A 137 1.90 -16.17 15.83
CA ARG A 137 1.56 -16.47 17.25
C ARG A 137 0.07 -16.74 17.47
N GLY A 138 -0.73 -16.88 16.41
CA GLY A 138 -2.18 -17.10 16.52
C GLY A 138 -2.95 -15.99 17.25
N LYS A 139 -2.40 -14.77 17.35
CA LYS A 139 -3.00 -13.62 18.03
C LYS A 139 -3.84 -12.79 17.05
N TYR A 140 -5.17 -12.87 17.20
CA TYR A 140 -6.13 -12.14 16.36
C TYR A 140 -7.30 -11.57 17.19
N VAL A 141 -8.26 -10.98 16.49
CA VAL A 141 -9.61 -10.64 16.95
C VAL A 141 -10.57 -10.82 15.77
N GLU A 142 -11.80 -11.26 16.03
CA GLU A 142 -12.86 -11.25 15.02
C GLU A 142 -13.39 -9.81 14.86
N LEU A 143 -13.37 -9.29 13.64
CA LEU A 143 -13.77 -7.94 13.33
C LEU A 143 -15.29 -7.90 13.08
N THR A 144 -16.03 -7.44 14.07
CA THR A 144 -17.49 -7.22 14.01
C THR A 144 -17.82 -5.79 13.57
N ALA A 145 -19.09 -5.52 13.23
CA ALA A 145 -19.56 -4.16 12.93
C ALA A 145 -19.23 -3.18 14.08
N ASP A 146 -19.56 -3.55 15.32
CA ASP A 146 -19.25 -2.79 16.54
C ASP A 146 -17.75 -2.48 16.70
N TYR A 147 -16.88 -3.44 16.30
CA TYR A 147 -15.44 -3.28 16.40
C TYR A 147 -14.87 -2.41 15.28
N VAL A 148 -15.39 -2.52 14.05
CA VAL A 148 -14.90 -1.79 12.87
C VAL A 148 -15.40 -0.35 12.85
N TYR A 149 -16.64 -0.10 13.27
CA TYR A 149 -17.33 1.19 13.14
C TYR A 149 -16.50 2.41 13.63
N PRO A 150 -15.87 2.41 14.82
CA PRO A 150 -15.10 3.57 15.29
C PRO A 150 -13.94 3.97 14.37
N TYR A 151 -13.41 3.06 13.55
CA TYR A 151 -12.22 3.31 12.73
C TYR A 151 -12.54 3.78 11.31
N ARG A 152 -13.83 3.86 10.92
CA ARG A 152 -14.24 4.32 9.59
C ARG A 152 -13.72 5.73 9.31
N ASN A 153 -13.05 5.88 8.16
CA ASN A 153 -12.43 7.12 7.70
C ASN A 153 -11.37 7.73 8.66
N GLN A 154 -10.89 6.96 9.64
CA GLN A 154 -9.90 7.44 10.61
C GLN A 154 -8.47 7.06 10.20
N GLY A 155 -7.53 8.00 10.39
CA GLY A 155 -6.09 7.71 10.36
C GLY A 155 -5.64 6.76 11.49
N GLY A 156 -4.39 6.32 11.41
CA GLY A 156 -3.80 5.33 12.32
C GLY A 156 -3.87 3.89 11.79
N PHE A 157 -3.15 2.99 12.46
CA PHE A 157 -3.12 1.53 12.24
C PHE A 157 -3.54 0.75 13.50
N ASP A 158 -4.11 1.45 14.49
CA ASP A 158 -4.32 0.99 15.86
C ASP A 158 -5.48 0.00 16.06
N MET A 159 -6.40 -0.13 15.08
CA MET A 159 -7.48 -1.13 15.10
C MET A 159 -7.01 -2.55 15.45
N ILE A 160 -5.86 -2.96 14.89
CA ILE A 160 -5.19 -4.23 15.24
C ILE A 160 -3.70 -4.06 15.57
N ARG A 161 -3.16 -2.83 15.49
CA ARG A 161 -1.72 -2.50 15.57
C ARG A 161 -0.90 -3.17 14.46
N SER A 162 0.31 -2.67 14.21
CA SER A 162 1.24 -3.26 13.23
C SER A 162 2.57 -3.69 13.84
N GLY A 163 3.32 -4.43 13.04
CA GLY A 163 4.65 -4.97 13.36
C GLY A 163 5.54 -4.98 12.12
N ARG A 164 6.83 -5.29 12.31
CA ARG A 164 7.85 -5.35 11.24
C ARG A 164 8.52 -6.73 11.15
N ASP A 165 7.94 -7.71 11.83
CA ASP A 165 8.39 -9.09 11.89
C ASP A 165 8.48 -9.71 10.49
N LYS A 166 9.53 -10.48 10.25
CA LYS A 166 9.73 -11.21 8.99
C LYS A 166 9.40 -12.68 9.17
N ILE A 167 8.95 -13.31 8.07
CA ILE A 167 8.73 -14.74 7.97
C ILE A 167 9.86 -15.28 7.11
N GLU A 168 10.94 -15.74 7.74
CA GLU A 168 12.16 -16.22 7.07
C GLU A 168 12.56 -17.66 7.46
N THR A 169 12.16 -18.16 8.64
CA THR A 169 12.54 -19.51 9.10
C THR A 169 11.42 -20.55 8.87
N PRO A 170 11.75 -21.85 8.68
CA PRO A 170 10.75 -22.90 8.49
C PRO A 170 9.70 -22.98 9.61
N GLU A 171 10.10 -22.67 10.85
CA GLU A 171 9.24 -22.65 12.03
C GLU A 171 8.23 -21.51 11.96
N GLN A 172 8.65 -20.34 11.45
CA GLN A 172 7.78 -19.18 11.24
C GLN A 172 6.74 -19.43 10.15
N PHE A 173 7.12 -20.10 9.06
CA PHE A 173 6.16 -20.56 8.05
C PHE A 173 5.18 -21.57 8.65
N LYS A 174 5.67 -22.62 9.32
CA LYS A 174 4.83 -23.64 9.98
C LYS A 174 3.85 -23.03 10.99
N GLN A 175 4.27 -22.04 11.77
CA GLN A 175 3.41 -21.29 12.69
C GLN A 175 2.26 -20.53 12.00
N ALA A 176 2.54 -19.94 10.83
CA ALA A 176 1.53 -19.28 10.01
C ALA A 176 0.59 -20.29 9.32
N GLU A 177 1.12 -21.41 8.82
CA GLU A 177 0.36 -22.54 8.28
C GLU A 177 -0.62 -23.11 9.32
N GLU A 178 -0.12 -23.45 10.51
CA GLU A 178 -0.91 -23.99 11.63
C GLU A 178 -2.04 -23.06 12.04
N THR A 179 -1.80 -21.74 12.04
CA THR A 179 -2.85 -20.76 12.34
C THR A 179 -3.86 -20.61 11.19
N ALA A 180 -3.41 -20.63 9.93
CA ALA A 180 -4.31 -20.56 8.77
C ALA A 180 -5.20 -21.82 8.65
N LEU A 181 -4.66 -23.01 8.91
CA LEU A 181 -5.40 -24.27 8.93
C LEU A 181 -6.37 -24.34 10.12
N ARG A 182 -5.94 -23.97 11.33
CA ARG A 182 -6.77 -23.96 12.55
C ARG A 182 -7.93 -22.97 12.49
N LEU A 183 -7.76 -21.87 11.76
CA LEU A 183 -8.85 -20.91 11.47
C LEU A 183 -9.62 -21.25 10.19
N ASP A 184 -9.18 -22.27 9.44
CA ASP A 184 -9.77 -22.69 8.16
C ASP A 184 -9.89 -21.50 7.17
N LEU A 185 -8.82 -20.69 7.06
CA LEU A 185 -8.82 -19.47 6.24
C LEU A 185 -8.85 -19.76 4.74
N ASP A 186 -9.75 -19.11 4.02
CA ASP A 186 -9.80 -19.08 2.56
C ASP A 186 -8.84 -18.01 2.00
N GLY A 187 -8.63 -16.92 2.75
CA GLY A 187 -7.76 -15.83 2.33
C GLY A 187 -7.02 -15.14 3.49
N LEU A 188 -5.90 -14.50 3.17
CA LEU A 188 -5.09 -13.68 4.07
C LEU A 188 -4.62 -12.42 3.35
N VAL A 189 -5.06 -11.24 3.80
CA VAL A 189 -4.68 -9.95 3.22
C VAL A 189 -3.54 -9.32 4.02
N VAL A 190 -2.42 -9.04 3.36
CA VAL A 190 -1.22 -8.42 3.95
C VAL A 190 -1.11 -6.97 3.47
N ILE A 191 -1.48 -6.03 4.34
CA ILE A 191 -1.48 -4.60 4.06
C ILE A 191 -0.11 -4.04 4.47
N GLY A 192 0.75 -3.68 3.51
CA GLY A 192 2.12 -3.27 3.84
C GLY A 192 2.97 -2.76 2.68
N GLY A 193 4.26 -2.52 2.95
CA GLY A 193 5.24 -2.02 1.99
C GLY A 193 6.00 -3.12 1.25
N ASP A 194 7.19 -2.78 0.74
CA ASP A 194 8.15 -3.67 0.09
C ASP A 194 8.49 -4.91 0.95
N ASP A 195 8.97 -4.70 2.19
CA ASP A 195 9.32 -5.74 3.16
C ASP A 195 8.12 -6.68 3.43
N SER A 196 6.91 -6.10 3.47
CA SER A 196 5.67 -6.79 3.84
C SER A 196 5.07 -7.63 2.71
N ASN A 197 5.06 -7.10 1.49
CA ASN A 197 4.59 -7.83 0.31
C ASN A 197 5.62 -8.87 -0.15
N THR A 198 6.91 -8.68 0.19
CA THR A 198 7.93 -9.74 0.09
C THR A 198 7.58 -10.92 1.01
N ASN A 199 7.26 -10.67 2.29
CA ASN A 199 6.76 -11.73 3.20
C ASN A 199 5.48 -12.38 2.66
N ALA A 200 4.55 -11.60 2.08
CA ALA A 200 3.30 -12.11 1.53
C ALA A 200 3.53 -13.10 0.38
N CYS A 201 4.46 -12.80 -0.54
CA CYS A 201 4.80 -13.67 -1.67
C CYS A 201 5.49 -14.97 -1.22
N LEU A 202 6.38 -14.88 -0.22
CA LEU A 202 7.02 -16.05 0.38
C LEU A 202 5.99 -16.96 1.06
N LEU A 203 5.01 -16.37 1.76
CA LEU A 203 3.93 -17.12 2.41
C LEU A 203 2.95 -17.71 1.40
N ALA A 204 2.66 -17.00 0.30
CA ALA A 204 1.85 -17.49 -0.81
C ALA A 204 2.46 -18.75 -1.44
N GLU A 205 3.77 -18.76 -1.73
CA GLU A 205 4.49 -19.88 -2.34
C GLU A 205 4.56 -21.08 -1.38
N ASN A 206 4.84 -20.82 -0.10
CA ASN A 206 4.80 -21.81 0.97
C ASN A 206 3.41 -22.47 1.11
N PHE A 207 2.32 -21.70 1.14
CA PHE A 207 0.96 -22.22 1.18
C PHE A 207 0.60 -22.98 -0.11
N ARG A 208 1.04 -22.49 -1.28
CA ARG A 208 0.76 -23.09 -2.59
C ARG A 208 1.46 -24.44 -2.78
N SER A 209 2.75 -24.52 -2.45
CA SER A 209 3.53 -25.76 -2.50
C SER A 209 2.99 -26.86 -1.57
N LYS A 210 2.25 -26.48 -0.52
CA LYS A 210 1.54 -27.38 0.40
C LYS A 210 0.07 -27.63 0.03
N ASN A 211 -0.37 -27.18 -1.14
CA ASN A 211 -1.75 -27.29 -1.64
C ASN A 211 -2.82 -26.73 -0.69
N MET A 212 -2.49 -25.72 0.11
CA MET A 212 -3.45 -25.10 1.03
C MET A 212 -4.54 -24.34 0.26
N LYS A 213 -5.77 -24.34 0.79
CA LYS A 213 -6.86 -23.51 0.23
C LYS A 213 -6.57 -22.02 0.35
N THR A 214 -5.92 -21.61 1.45
CA THR A 214 -5.66 -20.21 1.80
C THR A 214 -4.89 -19.49 0.69
N ARG A 215 -5.47 -18.42 0.16
CA ARG A 215 -4.78 -17.48 -0.75
C ARG A 215 -4.17 -16.33 0.04
N VAL A 216 -2.99 -15.86 -0.33
CA VAL A 216 -2.38 -14.67 0.28
C VAL A 216 -2.42 -13.53 -0.73
N ILE A 217 -2.88 -12.35 -0.30
CA ILE A 217 -3.08 -11.18 -1.16
C ILE A 217 -2.44 -9.96 -0.50
N GLY A 218 -1.54 -9.30 -1.20
CA GLY A 218 -0.93 -8.04 -0.82
C GLY A 218 -1.83 -6.83 -1.06
N CYS A 219 -1.65 -5.77 -0.28
CA CYS A 219 -2.22 -4.44 -0.52
C CYS A 219 -1.11 -3.38 -0.44
N PRO A 220 -0.94 -2.51 -1.46
CA PRO A 220 0.24 -1.64 -1.58
C PRO A 220 0.17 -0.40 -0.67
N LYS A 221 0.78 -0.51 0.51
CA LYS A 221 0.84 0.53 1.54
C LYS A 221 2.27 1.06 1.72
N THR A 222 2.54 2.30 1.33
CA THR A 222 3.71 3.04 1.81
C THR A 222 3.48 4.54 1.67
N ILE A 223 4.02 5.33 2.60
CA ILE A 223 4.06 6.79 2.45
C ILE A 223 5.27 7.22 1.61
N ASP A 224 6.27 6.33 1.45
CA ASP A 224 7.55 6.62 0.80
C ASP A 224 7.46 6.61 -0.74
N GLY A 225 6.31 6.22 -1.31
CA GLY A 225 6.08 6.12 -2.76
C GLY A 225 6.84 4.99 -3.48
N ASP A 226 7.62 4.19 -2.75
CA ASP A 226 8.60 3.24 -3.29
C ASP A 226 8.04 1.87 -3.70
N LEU A 227 6.74 1.62 -3.46
CA LEU A 227 6.01 0.44 -3.91
C LEU A 227 5.06 0.81 -5.06
N LYS A 228 5.61 0.99 -6.27
CA LYS A 228 4.86 1.27 -7.50
C LYS A 228 5.40 0.51 -8.71
N CYS A 229 4.55 0.27 -9.70
CA CYS A 229 4.89 -0.30 -11.01
C CYS A 229 3.85 0.16 -12.06
N LYS A 230 4.00 -0.23 -13.33
CA LYS A 230 3.07 0.18 -14.40
C LYS A 230 1.59 -0.19 -14.12
N GLU A 231 1.34 -1.23 -13.32
CA GLU A 231 -0.01 -1.64 -12.92
C GLU A 231 -0.46 -1.09 -11.55
N VAL A 232 0.46 -0.57 -10.74
CA VAL A 232 0.22 -0.01 -9.39
C VAL A 232 0.85 1.38 -9.37
N PRO A 233 0.15 2.42 -9.89
CA PRO A 233 0.76 3.72 -10.18
C PRO A 233 1.15 4.49 -8.91
N THR A 234 0.45 4.28 -7.79
CA THR A 234 0.85 4.78 -6.48
C THR A 234 0.48 3.79 -5.38
N SER A 235 0.98 4.05 -4.18
CA SER A 235 0.72 3.28 -2.97
C SER A 235 -0.06 4.13 -1.97
N PHE A 236 -0.97 3.52 -1.22
CA PHE A 236 -1.91 4.31 -0.43
C PHE A 236 -1.24 4.97 0.79
N GLY A 237 -1.66 6.19 1.07
CA GLY A 237 -1.13 7.04 2.14
C GLY A 237 0.00 7.99 1.71
N PHE A 238 0.62 7.80 0.55
CA PHE A 238 1.57 8.75 -0.05
C PHE A 238 0.95 10.16 -0.18
N ASP A 239 -0.22 10.24 -0.83
CA ASP A 239 -0.94 11.48 -1.11
C ASP A 239 -1.22 12.31 0.16
N THR A 240 -1.85 11.68 1.17
CA THR A 240 -2.19 12.33 2.45
C THR A 240 -0.94 12.75 3.23
N ALA A 241 0.13 11.95 3.19
CA ALA A 241 1.39 12.31 3.85
C ALA A 241 2.04 13.54 3.18
N CYS A 242 2.13 13.54 1.85
CA CYS A 242 2.71 14.65 1.09
C CYS A 242 1.92 15.95 1.25
N LYS A 243 0.58 15.90 1.28
CA LYS A 243 -0.27 17.08 1.54
C LYS A 243 0.01 17.70 2.92
N ILE A 244 0.03 16.90 4.00
CA ILE A 244 0.35 17.40 5.35
C ILE A 244 1.79 17.93 5.45
N TYR A 245 2.77 17.28 4.82
CA TYR A 245 4.14 17.79 4.80
C TYR A 245 4.24 19.11 4.02
N SER A 246 3.53 19.23 2.90
CA SER A 246 3.53 20.43 2.05
C SER A 246 2.80 21.61 2.70
N GLU A 247 1.73 21.37 3.47
CA GLU A 247 1.11 22.37 4.34
C GLU A 247 2.15 22.94 5.33
N MET A 248 2.86 22.06 6.05
CA MET A 248 3.82 22.45 7.08
C MET A 248 5.05 23.17 6.49
N ILE A 249 5.56 22.72 5.33
CA ILE A 249 6.62 23.42 4.59
C ILE A 249 6.12 24.79 4.09
N GLY A 250 4.91 24.84 3.52
CA GLY A 250 4.24 26.06 3.08
C GLY A 250 4.20 27.12 4.18
N ASN A 251 3.70 26.74 5.36
CA ASN A 251 3.61 27.62 6.52
C ASN A 251 4.99 28.11 7.01
N VAL A 252 6.00 27.23 7.07
CA VAL A 252 7.37 27.59 7.47
C VAL A 252 8.05 28.53 6.48
N MET A 253 7.86 28.35 5.18
CA MET A 253 8.37 29.30 4.17
C MET A 253 7.64 30.65 4.21
N VAL A 254 6.36 30.67 4.57
CA VAL A 254 5.62 31.93 4.77
C VAL A 254 6.17 32.70 5.97
N ASP A 255 6.53 32.02 7.08
CA ASP A 255 7.24 32.66 8.20
C ASP A 255 8.63 33.18 7.79
N ALA A 256 9.43 32.36 7.09
CA ALA A 256 10.73 32.76 6.57
C ALA A 256 10.64 34.00 5.65
N ARG A 257 9.63 34.04 4.76
CA ARG A 257 9.36 35.19 3.89
C ARG A 257 8.89 36.43 4.66
N SER A 258 8.15 36.23 5.74
CA SER A 258 7.61 37.33 6.57
C SER A 258 8.66 37.92 7.52
N THR A 259 9.63 37.12 7.95
CA THR A 259 10.66 37.53 8.93
C THR A 259 12.02 37.85 8.32
N GLY A 260 12.32 37.34 7.11
CA GLY A 260 13.54 37.66 6.35
C GLY A 260 14.86 37.21 6.97
N LYS A 261 14.83 36.35 8.00
CA LYS A 261 15.96 36.12 8.92
C LYS A 261 16.29 34.65 9.22
N TYR A 262 15.56 33.69 8.66
CA TYR A 262 15.70 32.27 8.98
C TYR A 262 15.89 31.39 7.74
N TYR A 263 16.76 30.39 7.87
CA TYR A 263 16.92 29.27 6.93
C TYR A 263 16.44 27.99 7.62
N HIS A 264 15.40 27.36 7.08
CA HIS A 264 14.77 26.18 7.69
C HIS A 264 15.21 24.90 6.96
N PHE A 265 15.69 23.93 7.73
CA PHE A 265 16.14 22.62 7.22
C PHE A 265 15.09 21.55 7.53
N VAL A 266 14.16 21.34 6.59
CA VAL A 266 13.10 20.32 6.74
C VAL A 266 13.60 18.97 6.24
N ARG A 267 13.77 17.99 7.14
CA ARG A 267 14.06 16.60 6.78
C ARG A 267 12.78 15.76 6.84
N LEU A 268 12.33 15.30 5.68
CA LEU A 268 11.12 14.48 5.52
C LEU A 268 11.36 12.99 5.80
N MET A 269 10.26 12.23 5.79
CA MET A 269 10.29 10.77 5.65
C MET A 269 10.53 10.39 4.16
N GLY A 270 10.58 9.09 3.85
CA GLY A 270 11.14 8.58 2.59
C GLY A 270 12.48 7.87 2.85
N ARG A 271 12.41 6.56 3.13
CA ARG A 271 13.55 5.75 3.61
C ARG A 271 14.70 5.63 2.60
N ALA A 272 14.38 5.60 1.31
CA ALA A 272 15.33 5.25 0.25
C ALA A 272 15.12 6.09 -1.02
N ALA A 273 13.88 6.22 -1.47
CA ALA A 273 13.51 7.03 -2.64
C ALA A 273 13.04 8.43 -2.22
N SER A 274 13.31 9.43 -3.06
CA SER A 274 12.99 10.85 -2.76
C SER A 274 11.57 11.27 -3.18
N HIS A 275 10.63 10.35 -3.41
CA HIS A 275 9.28 10.70 -3.93
C HIS A 275 8.54 11.72 -3.06
N ILE A 276 8.59 11.56 -1.72
CA ILE A 276 7.97 12.53 -0.80
C ILE A 276 8.61 13.92 -0.95
N THR A 277 9.94 13.97 -0.99
CA THR A 277 10.72 15.21 -1.15
C THR A 277 10.43 15.91 -2.48
N LEU A 278 10.32 15.13 -3.57
CA LEU A 278 9.99 15.64 -4.90
C LEU A 278 8.56 16.20 -4.95
N GLU A 279 7.59 15.47 -4.40
CA GLU A 279 6.20 15.92 -4.35
C GLU A 279 6.05 17.19 -3.51
N CYS A 280 6.68 17.23 -2.32
CA CYS A 280 6.65 18.43 -1.48
C CYS A 280 7.30 19.62 -2.20
N ALA A 281 8.40 19.41 -2.92
CA ALA A 281 9.03 20.47 -3.72
C ALA A 281 8.11 20.96 -4.85
N LEU A 282 7.39 20.06 -5.53
CA LEU A 282 6.40 20.39 -6.56
C LEU A 282 5.16 21.11 -6.01
N GLN A 283 4.76 20.88 -4.75
CA GLN A 283 3.63 21.57 -4.11
C GLN A 283 4.01 22.92 -3.46
N THR A 284 5.30 23.15 -3.14
CA THR A 284 5.70 24.27 -2.26
C THR A 284 6.76 25.21 -2.86
N HIS A 285 7.55 24.78 -3.84
CA HIS A 285 8.62 25.58 -4.47
C HIS A 285 9.72 26.10 -3.51
N PRO A 286 10.36 25.24 -2.69
CA PRO A 286 11.41 25.65 -1.76
C PRO A 286 12.72 25.97 -2.52
N ASN A 287 13.55 26.88 -2.00
CA ASN A 287 14.76 27.33 -2.69
C ASN A 287 15.80 26.21 -2.90
N VAL A 288 15.83 25.22 -2.00
CA VAL A 288 16.75 24.08 -2.09
C VAL A 288 15.97 22.79 -1.85
N THR A 289 16.10 21.84 -2.77
CA THR A 289 15.59 20.47 -2.68
C THR A 289 16.73 19.53 -3.01
N ILE A 290 16.94 18.49 -2.20
CA ILE A 290 17.97 17.47 -2.44
C ILE A 290 17.27 16.17 -2.82
N ILE A 291 17.46 15.72 -4.06
CA ILE A 291 16.99 14.43 -4.57
C ILE A 291 18.15 13.43 -4.47
N GLY A 292 18.00 12.39 -3.63
CA GLY A 292 19.06 11.41 -3.34
C GLY A 292 19.50 10.59 -4.55
N GLU A 293 18.65 10.49 -5.57
CA GLU A 293 18.90 9.83 -6.84
C GLU A 293 19.82 10.64 -7.79
N GLU A 294 19.98 11.95 -7.60
CA GLU A 294 20.75 12.79 -8.54
C GLU A 294 22.27 12.55 -8.49
N PRO A 295 22.96 12.32 -9.62
CA PRO A 295 24.42 12.10 -9.67
C PRO A 295 25.33 13.25 -9.22
N ARG A 296 24.77 14.38 -8.76
CA ARG A 296 25.53 15.56 -8.29
C ARG A 296 25.81 15.54 -6.77
N PHE A 297 25.06 14.74 -6.00
CA PHE A 297 25.24 14.53 -4.55
C PHE A 297 26.05 13.29 -4.07
N PRO A 298 26.42 12.26 -4.88
CA PRO A 298 27.11 11.04 -4.41
C PRO A 298 28.55 11.18 -3.89
N LEU A 299 29.03 12.39 -3.59
CA LEU A 299 30.27 12.60 -2.84
C LEU A 299 30.08 12.41 -1.32
N LEU A 300 28.84 12.38 -0.82
CA LEU A 300 28.55 12.07 0.59
C LEU A 300 27.82 10.74 0.82
N LEU A 301 27.07 10.22 -0.16
CA LEU A 301 26.39 8.92 -0.06
C LEU A 301 26.45 8.14 -1.39
N LYS A 302 27.02 6.94 -1.38
CA LYS A 302 27.02 6.00 -2.53
C LYS A 302 26.45 4.64 -2.14
N GLN A 303 25.41 4.20 -2.84
CA GLN A 303 25.20 2.80 -3.21
C GLN A 303 24.43 2.72 -4.54
N ARG A 304 24.36 1.53 -5.15
CA ARG A 304 24.24 1.34 -6.62
C ARG A 304 22.83 1.01 -7.13
N GLN A 305 22.55 1.37 -8.38
CA GLN A 305 21.61 0.68 -9.29
C GLN A 305 22.17 0.65 -10.73
N THR A 306 21.74 -0.33 -11.54
CA THR A 306 22.09 -0.51 -12.97
C THR A 306 20.92 -1.15 -13.75
N LYS A 307 20.82 -0.92 -15.08
CA LYS A 307 19.69 -1.31 -15.96
C LYS A 307 19.90 -2.66 -16.70
N ALA A 308 18.92 -3.09 -17.51
CA ALA A 308 18.67 -4.49 -17.90
C ALA A 308 18.55 -4.76 -19.43
N TYR A 309 18.26 -6.03 -19.80
CA TYR A 309 18.10 -6.59 -21.16
C TYR A 309 16.85 -7.52 -21.25
N PRO A 310 16.38 -7.97 -22.44
CA PRO A 310 15.20 -8.86 -22.66
C PRO A 310 15.58 -10.23 -23.31
N LEU A 311 14.75 -11.25 -23.66
CA LEU A 311 13.28 -11.50 -23.65
C LEU A 311 12.95 -13.04 -23.78
N HIS A 312 11.67 -13.44 -23.57
CA HIS A 312 11.00 -14.70 -24.04
C HIS A 312 11.41 -16.08 -23.44
N PHE A 313 10.56 -17.13 -23.36
CA PHE A 313 9.14 -17.35 -23.77
C PHE A 313 8.41 -18.44 -22.94
N GLY A 314 7.08 -18.32 -22.69
CA GLY A 314 6.16 -19.42 -22.28
C GLY A 314 5.90 -19.59 -20.76
N ILE A 315 4.94 -20.39 -20.26
CA ILE A 315 3.70 -20.99 -20.85
C ILE A 315 2.46 -20.63 -19.97
N THR A 316 1.71 -21.55 -19.30
CA THR A 316 0.42 -21.24 -18.60
C THR A 316 -0.12 -22.29 -17.62
N LYS A 317 -0.72 -21.83 -16.51
CA LYS A 317 -2.04 -22.27 -15.97
C LYS A 317 -2.65 -21.15 -15.12
N LEU A 318 -3.99 -21.13 -14.94
CA LEU A 318 -4.71 -20.03 -14.27
C LEU A 318 -4.45 -20.00 -12.76
N ILE A 319 -4.25 -18.80 -12.20
CA ILE A 319 -4.01 -18.56 -10.77
C ILE A 319 -4.60 -17.19 -10.36
N THR A 320 -5.17 -17.10 -9.15
CA THR A 320 -5.62 -15.86 -8.50
C THR A 320 -4.46 -14.86 -8.35
N PRO A 321 -4.61 -13.57 -8.73
CA PRO A 321 -3.55 -12.56 -8.56
C PRO A 321 -3.36 -12.19 -7.08
N GLU A 322 -2.14 -11.80 -6.71
CA GLU A 322 -1.71 -11.75 -5.31
C GLU A 322 -1.30 -10.36 -4.82
N LEU A 323 -1.46 -9.29 -5.60
CA LEU A 323 -1.37 -7.90 -5.15
C LEU A 323 -2.54 -7.10 -5.72
N ILE A 324 -3.32 -6.43 -4.87
CA ILE A 324 -4.45 -5.57 -5.27
C ILE A 324 -3.93 -4.37 -6.07
N LYS A 325 -4.56 -4.08 -7.22
CA LYS A 325 -4.30 -2.86 -8.01
C LYS A 325 -5.59 -2.06 -8.26
N VAL A 326 -5.42 -0.74 -8.30
CA VAL A 326 -6.43 0.20 -8.81
C VAL A 326 -5.72 1.16 -9.79
N GLY A 327 -6.27 1.31 -10.99
CA GLY A 327 -5.73 2.13 -12.06
C GLY A 327 -6.73 3.18 -12.54
N ASN A 328 -6.31 3.98 -13.54
CA ASN A 328 -7.05 5.16 -14.01
C ASN A 328 -7.32 6.22 -12.92
N LEU A 329 -6.39 6.38 -11.97
CA LEU A 329 -6.59 7.18 -10.75
C LEU A 329 -6.74 8.71 -10.98
N ALA A 330 -6.42 9.22 -12.17
CA ALA A 330 -6.65 10.61 -12.55
C ALA A 330 -8.09 10.89 -13.03
N ALA A 331 -8.88 9.85 -13.31
CA ALA A 331 -10.28 9.96 -13.68
C ALA A 331 -11.21 9.99 -12.44
N PRO A 332 -12.50 10.32 -12.58
CA PRO A 332 -13.50 10.13 -11.54
C PRO A 332 -13.48 8.69 -10.99
N VAL A 333 -13.82 8.54 -9.71
CA VAL A 333 -13.69 7.24 -9.00
C VAL A 333 -14.55 6.15 -9.63
N GLU A 334 -15.69 6.51 -10.21
CA GLU A 334 -16.55 5.68 -11.04
C GLU A 334 -15.80 4.96 -12.18
N GLU A 335 -14.81 5.62 -12.79
CA GLU A 335 -14.04 5.17 -13.96
C GLU A 335 -12.73 4.46 -13.59
N TRP A 336 -12.42 4.33 -12.29
CA TRP A 336 -11.23 3.62 -11.84
C TRP A 336 -11.29 2.13 -12.20
N THR A 337 -10.18 1.60 -12.72
CA THR A 337 -10.06 0.18 -13.06
C THR A 337 -9.58 -0.60 -11.85
N VAL A 338 -10.16 -1.78 -11.60
CA VAL A 338 -9.85 -2.60 -10.41
C VAL A 338 -9.36 -3.98 -10.86
N GLY A 339 -8.41 -4.56 -10.14
CA GLY A 339 -7.94 -5.92 -10.39
C GLY A 339 -6.83 -6.36 -9.45
N GLY A 340 -5.95 -7.24 -9.95
CA GLY A 340 -4.72 -7.59 -9.26
C GLY A 340 -3.53 -7.76 -10.21
N THR A 341 -2.33 -7.78 -9.66
CA THR A 341 -1.09 -8.20 -10.34
C THR A 341 -0.41 -9.30 -9.54
N ALA A 342 0.52 -10.04 -10.14
CA ALA A 342 1.32 -11.04 -9.44
C ALA A 342 2.36 -10.37 -8.52
N LEU A 343 2.54 -10.85 -7.29
CA LEU A 343 3.58 -10.31 -6.39
C LEU A 343 4.99 -10.50 -6.96
N THR A 344 5.22 -11.64 -7.63
CA THR A 344 6.46 -11.96 -8.34
C THR A 344 6.81 -10.95 -9.42
N SER A 345 5.85 -10.18 -9.96
CA SER A 345 6.13 -9.18 -11.01
C SER A 345 6.87 -7.94 -10.51
N LEU A 346 6.81 -7.65 -9.20
CA LEU A 346 7.54 -6.56 -8.57
C LEU A 346 8.88 -7.03 -7.96
N MET A 347 9.22 -8.32 -8.10
CA MET A 347 10.39 -8.90 -7.44
C MET A 347 11.70 -8.78 -8.22
N ASP A 348 12.79 -8.81 -7.45
CA ASP A 348 14.18 -8.90 -7.88
C ASP A 348 14.97 -9.67 -6.81
N VAL A 349 16.22 -10.05 -7.07
CA VAL A 349 17.08 -10.71 -6.07
C VAL A 349 18.17 -9.78 -5.54
N GLU A 350 18.18 -9.55 -4.22
CA GLU A 350 19.26 -8.84 -3.54
C GLU A 350 20.25 -9.82 -2.91
N ARG A 351 21.55 -9.56 -3.07
CA ARG A 351 22.60 -10.36 -2.44
C ARG A 351 22.89 -9.86 -1.02
N ARG A 352 22.30 -10.50 -0.01
CA ARG A 352 22.43 -10.15 1.42
C ARG A 352 23.22 -11.23 2.15
N HIS A 353 24.33 -10.85 2.79
CA HIS A 353 25.29 -11.78 3.44
C HIS A 353 25.70 -12.96 2.55
N GLY A 354 26.09 -12.66 1.31
CA GLY A 354 26.55 -13.64 0.31
C GLY A 354 25.45 -14.43 -0.39
N LYS A 355 24.31 -14.67 0.26
CA LYS A 355 23.13 -15.36 -0.30
C LYS A 355 22.25 -14.40 -1.12
N PHE A 356 21.58 -14.92 -2.14
CA PHE A 356 20.46 -14.22 -2.76
C PHE A 356 19.23 -14.33 -1.85
N LYS A 357 18.53 -13.21 -1.65
CA LYS A 357 17.18 -13.15 -1.06
C LYS A 357 16.25 -12.47 -2.06
N PRO A 358 15.05 -13.02 -2.31
CA PRO A 358 14.06 -12.30 -3.09
C PRO A 358 13.57 -11.09 -2.30
N VAL A 359 13.34 -9.99 -3.01
CA VAL A 359 12.79 -8.74 -2.47
C VAL A 359 11.85 -8.13 -3.50
N ILE A 360 10.87 -7.36 -3.06
CA ILE A 360 10.21 -6.41 -3.95
C ILE A 360 11.16 -5.23 -4.20
N LYS A 361 11.33 -4.93 -5.49
CA LYS A 361 12.23 -3.87 -5.98
C LYS A 361 11.63 -2.51 -5.66
N LYS A 362 12.38 -1.66 -4.94
CA LYS A 362 11.98 -0.28 -4.67
C LYS A 362 12.01 0.56 -5.95
N ALA A 363 10.90 1.21 -6.24
CA ALA A 363 10.84 2.26 -7.25
C ALA A 363 11.52 3.51 -6.69
N MET A 364 12.58 3.98 -7.35
CA MET A 364 13.27 5.24 -7.04
C MET A 364 12.68 6.39 -7.86
N VAL A 365 13.04 7.65 -7.57
CA VAL A 365 12.71 8.78 -8.46
C VAL A 365 13.36 8.56 -9.82
N GLU A 366 12.56 8.54 -10.89
CA GLU A 366 13.07 8.49 -12.25
C GLU A 366 13.50 9.88 -12.71
N LEU A 367 14.81 10.12 -12.80
CA LEU A 367 15.38 11.40 -13.27
C LEU A 367 15.00 11.75 -14.72
N GLU A 368 14.57 10.76 -15.50
CA GLU A 368 14.05 10.96 -16.86
C GLU A 368 12.52 11.06 -16.91
N GLY A 369 11.83 10.87 -15.78
CA GLY A 369 10.37 10.92 -15.65
C GLY A 369 9.82 12.34 -15.55
N ALA A 370 8.53 12.50 -15.84
CA ALA A 370 7.85 13.79 -15.87
C ALA A 370 7.90 14.57 -14.53
N PRO A 371 7.70 13.95 -13.34
CA PRO A 371 7.81 14.67 -12.06
C PRO A 371 9.17 15.33 -11.83
N PHE A 372 10.25 14.59 -12.06
CA PHE A 372 11.60 15.13 -11.89
C PHE A 372 11.92 16.19 -12.96
N LYS A 373 11.51 15.99 -14.22
CA LYS A 373 11.72 16.98 -15.28
C LYS A 373 10.96 18.28 -15.05
N LYS A 374 9.74 18.23 -14.53
CA LYS A 374 8.94 19.39 -14.09
C LYS A 374 9.64 20.13 -12.93
N PHE A 375 10.15 19.42 -11.93
CA PHE A 375 10.95 20.01 -10.85
C PHE A 375 12.25 20.66 -11.38
N ALA A 376 13.01 19.93 -12.19
CA ALA A 376 14.31 20.34 -12.67
C ALA A 376 14.28 21.54 -13.63
N SER A 377 13.16 21.79 -14.32
CA SER A 377 12.98 22.98 -15.17
C SER A 377 12.64 24.26 -14.39
N MET A 378 12.26 24.16 -13.11
CA MET A 378 11.84 25.30 -12.29
C MET A 378 12.77 25.59 -11.10
N ARG A 379 13.50 24.60 -10.60
CA ARG A 379 14.33 24.72 -9.38
C ARG A 379 15.35 25.85 -9.40
N ASP A 380 15.93 26.18 -10.55
CA ASP A 380 16.94 27.23 -10.67
C ASP A 380 16.30 28.64 -10.55
N GLU A 381 15.00 28.80 -10.88
CA GLU A 381 14.24 30.01 -10.52
C GLU A 381 13.90 30.01 -9.02
N TRP A 382 13.45 28.89 -8.46
CA TRP A 382 13.08 28.80 -7.03
C TRP A 382 14.27 29.06 -6.09
N ALA A 383 15.48 28.65 -6.49
CA ALA A 383 16.70 28.89 -5.74
C ALA A 383 17.01 30.38 -5.50
N ILE A 384 16.58 31.26 -6.42
CA ILE A 384 16.89 32.69 -6.41
C ILE A 384 15.65 33.56 -6.10
N LYS A 385 14.45 33.12 -6.51
CA LYS A 385 13.20 33.86 -6.34
C LYS A 385 12.26 33.13 -5.37
N ASN A 386 11.71 33.86 -4.40
CA ASN A 386 10.79 33.33 -3.38
C ASN A 386 9.38 33.03 -3.95
N ARG A 387 9.30 32.03 -4.83
CA ARG A 387 8.09 31.54 -5.52
C ARG A 387 7.23 30.60 -4.67
N TYR A 388 7.37 30.67 -3.35
CA TYR A 388 6.75 29.79 -2.37
C TYR A 388 5.23 29.70 -2.53
N ILE A 389 4.72 28.47 -2.58
CA ILE A 389 3.31 28.13 -2.43
C ILE A 389 3.10 27.62 -1.00
N SER A 390 1.98 28.00 -0.37
CA SER A 390 1.42 27.27 0.77
C SER A 390 0.09 26.66 0.32
N PRO A 391 -0.04 25.33 0.24
CA PRO A 391 -1.25 24.68 -0.26
C PRO A 391 -2.42 24.70 0.74
N GLY A 392 -2.14 25.01 2.02
CA GLY A 392 -3.12 24.96 3.10
C GLY A 392 -3.48 23.54 3.55
N PRO A 393 -4.41 23.40 4.52
CA PRO A 393 -4.81 22.11 5.07
C PRO A 393 -5.71 21.31 4.14
N ILE A 394 -5.68 19.98 4.27
CA ILE A 394 -6.52 19.04 3.51
C ILE A 394 -8.01 19.38 3.68
N GLN A 395 -8.68 19.63 2.56
CA GLN A 395 -10.13 19.84 2.52
C GLN A 395 -10.87 18.50 2.37
N PHE A 396 -11.96 18.31 3.12
CA PHE A 396 -12.83 17.13 3.03
C PHE A 396 -14.13 17.38 2.24
N SER A 397 -14.29 18.58 1.70
CA SER A 397 -15.46 19.03 0.93
C SER A 397 -15.08 20.26 0.08
N GLY A 398 -15.82 20.49 -1.01
CA GLY A 398 -15.56 21.60 -1.94
C GLY A 398 -14.58 21.23 -3.07
N PRO A 399 -14.26 22.16 -3.99
CA PRO A 399 -13.55 21.83 -5.23
C PRO A 399 -12.23 21.08 -5.05
N ALA A 400 -11.43 21.50 -4.06
CA ALA A 400 -10.10 20.95 -3.79
C ALA A 400 -10.09 19.63 -3.00
N SER A 401 -11.24 19.09 -2.57
CA SER A 401 -11.23 17.89 -1.70
C SER A 401 -10.77 16.61 -2.41
N ASN A 402 -10.80 16.62 -3.73
CA ASN A 402 -10.45 15.49 -4.59
C ASN A 402 -9.14 15.72 -5.36
N ASP A 403 -8.40 16.80 -5.05
CA ASP A 403 -7.14 17.14 -5.73
C ASP A 403 -6.13 16.02 -5.62
N ILE A 404 -5.38 15.78 -6.69
CA ILE A 404 -4.41 14.69 -6.80
C ILE A 404 -2.99 15.28 -6.75
N ASN A 405 -2.10 14.63 -5.99
CA ASN A 405 -0.68 14.96 -5.93
C ASN A 405 -0.04 15.09 -7.33
N HIS A 406 0.88 16.07 -7.48
CA HIS A 406 1.44 16.49 -8.77
C HIS A 406 2.22 15.33 -9.44
N THR A 407 2.92 14.51 -8.65
CA THR A 407 3.64 13.32 -9.10
C THR A 407 2.72 12.35 -9.85
N LEU A 408 1.56 12.00 -9.29
CA LEU A 408 0.64 11.05 -9.92
C LEU A 408 -0.01 11.65 -11.18
N LEU A 409 -0.33 12.94 -11.19
CA LEU A 409 -0.83 13.62 -12.40
C LEU A 409 0.22 13.57 -13.53
N LEU A 410 1.47 13.93 -13.23
CA LEU A 410 2.58 13.94 -14.18
C LEU A 410 2.96 12.53 -14.67
N GLU A 411 2.91 11.51 -13.81
CA GLU A 411 3.16 10.10 -14.20
C GLU A 411 2.02 9.49 -15.03
N LEU A 412 0.80 10.01 -14.90
CA LEU A 412 -0.34 9.63 -15.75
C LEU A 412 -0.49 10.51 -17.01
N GLY A 413 0.37 11.52 -17.19
CA GLY A 413 0.32 12.43 -18.35
C GLY A 413 -0.81 13.46 -18.31
N ALA A 414 -1.44 13.67 -17.15
CA ALA A 414 -2.39 14.75 -16.92
C ALA A 414 -1.66 16.10 -16.74
N GLN A 415 -2.40 17.20 -16.84
CA GLN A 415 -1.86 18.53 -16.54
C GLN A 415 -1.70 18.74 -15.03
N ALA A 416 -0.54 19.31 -14.67
CA ALA A 416 -0.10 19.74 -13.33
C ALA A 416 1.01 20.80 -13.53
#